data_AF-A0A350XKB8-F1
#
_entry.id   AF-A0A350XKB8-F1
#
_cell.length_a   1.000
_cell.length_b   1.000
_cell.length_c   1.000
_cell.angle_alpha   90.00
_cell.angle_beta   90.00
_cell.angle_gamma   90.00
#
_symmetry.space_group_name_H-M   'P 1'
#
loop_
_entity.id
_entity.type
_entity.pdbx_description
1 polymer ?
#
loop_
_entity_poly.entity_id
_entity_poly.type
_entity_poly.pdbx_seq_one_letter_code
_entity_poly.pdbx_strand_id
1 'polypeptide(L)' 'MLIALLYLVLAGAYLLVIPLVLYGYMQLRWYVASSFERGFMYFLVFFFFPGLLLLAPFLNFRPKRRQIQA' A
#
# COMPACT_ATOMS: atom_id res chain seq x y z
N MET A 1 3.85 17.10 -26.06
CA MET A 1 4.58 16.18 -25.16
C MET A 1 4.20 16.31 -23.69
N LEU A 2 3.92 17.52 -23.18
CA LEU A 2 3.51 17.76 -21.78
C LEU A 2 2.39 16.84 -21.28
N ILE A 3 1.33 16.67 -22.07
CA ILE A 3 0.16 15.83 -21.70
C ILE A 3 0.57 14.36 -21.52
N ALA A 4 1.41 13.82 -22.40
CA ALA A 4 1.88 12.44 -22.29
C ALA A 4 2.73 12.24 -21.02
N LEU A 5 3.61 13.20 -20.71
CA LEU A 5 4.40 13.18 -19.48
C LEU A 5 3.51 13.27 -18.23
N LEU A 6 2.48 14.12 -18.25
CA LEU A 6 1.51 14.21 -17.17
C LEU A 6 0.85 12.85 -16.89
N TYR A 7 0.33 12.19 -17.92
CA TYR A 7 -0.30 10.88 -17.75
C TYR A 7 0.69 9.80 -17.31
N LEU A 8 1.93 9.85 -17.78
CA LEU A 8 2.97 8.93 -17.34
C LEU A 8 3.27 9.10 -15.83
N VAL A 9 3.39 10.34 -15.37
CA VAL A 9 3.61 10.65 -13.95
C VAL A 9 2.41 10.23 -13.10
N LEU A 10 1.18 10.53 -13.55
CA LEU A 10 -0.04 10.11 -12.86
C LEU A 10 -0.14 8.59 -12.78
N ALA A 11 0.15 7.88 -13.87
CA ALA A 11 0.15 6.42 -13.88
C ALA A 11 1.22 5.83 -12.96
N GLY A 12 2.44 6.38 -12.97
CA GLY A 12 3.51 5.96 -12.05
C GLY A 12 3.15 6.20 -10.58
N ALA A 13 2.54 7.35 -10.27
CA ALA A 13 2.06 7.64 -8.92
C ALA A 13 0.96 6.65 -8.49
N TYR A 14 -0.01 6.38 -9.38
CA TYR A 14 -1.15 5.50 -9.11
C TYR A 14 -0.78 4.02 -9.00
N LEU A 15 0.13 3.52 -9.85
CA LEU A 15 0.49 2.09 -9.89
C LEU A 15 1.64 1.71 -8.95
N LEU A 16 2.54 2.64 -8.62
CA LEU A 16 3.76 2.33 -7.87
C LEU A 16 3.84 3.09 -6.55
N VAL A 17 3.78 4.43 -6.58
CA VAL A 17 4.08 5.26 -5.41
C VAL A 17 3.00 5.14 -4.34
N ILE A 18 1.73 5.40 -4.70
CA ILE A 18 0.63 5.37 -3.74
C ILE A 18 0.38 3.95 -3.19
N PRO A 19 0.37 2.88 -4.00
CA PRO A 19 0.23 1.52 -3.50
C PRO A 19 1.33 1.13 -2.50
N LEU A 20 2.59 1.53 -2.74
CA LEU A 20 3.69 1.26 -1.82
C LEU A 20 3.50 1.97 -0.47
N VAL A 21 3.07 3.24 -0.50
CA VAL A 21 2.72 4.00 0.71
C VAL A 21 1.55 3.34 1.44
N LEU A 22 0.53 2.88 0.71
CA LEU A 22 -0.64 2.21 1.26
C LEU A 22 -0.27 0.91 1.98
N TYR A 23 0.62 0.10 1.43
CA TYR A 23 1.15 -1.08 2.13
C TYR A 23 1.79 -0.72 3.47
N GLY A 24 2.60 0.34 3.52
CA GLY A 24 3.20 0.83 4.76
C GLY A 24 2.16 1.34 5.76
N TYR A 25 1.18 2.12 5.29
CA TYR A 25 0.08 2.61 6.11
C TYR A 25 -0.73 1.47 6.75
N MET A 26 -1.10 0.46 5.95
CA MET A 26 -1.79 -0.73 6.43
C MET A 26 -0.93 -1.49 7.44
N GLN A 27 0.34 -1.76 7.14
CA GLN A 27 1.24 -2.48 8.04
C GLN A 27 1.36 -1.81 9.41
N LEU A 28 1.46 -0.48 9.46
CA LEU A 28 1.64 0.27 10.70
C LEU A 28 0.38 0.28 11.57
N ARG A 29 -0.81 0.34 10.97
CA ARG A 29 -2.06 0.61 11.70
C ARG A 29 -3.07 -0.53 11.69
N TRP A 30 -2.76 -1.66 11.06
CA TRP A 30 -3.71 -2.78 10.88
C TRP A 30 -4.32 -3.30 12.18
N TYR A 31 -3.65 -3.21 13.32
CA TYR A 31 -4.18 -3.73 14.59
C TYR A 31 -4.80 -2.65 15.49
N VAL A 32 -4.67 -1.37 15.13
CA VAL A 32 -5.08 -0.23 15.97
C VAL A 32 -6.05 0.73 15.29
N ALA A 33 -6.35 0.52 14.00
CA ALA A 33 -7.25 1.39 13.23
C ALA A 33 -8.69 1.33 13.76
N SER A 34 -9.35 2.50 13.83
CA SER A 34 -10.76 2.62 14.18
C SER A 34 -11.68 2.06 13.09
N SER A 35 -12.98 1.88 13.36
CA SER A 35 -13.95 1.36 12.38
C SER A 35 -14.05 2.23 11.13
N PHE A 36 -14.05 3.56 11.29
CA PHE A 36 -14.07 4.49 10.17
C PHE A 36 -12.77 4.44 9.36
N GLU A 37 -11.63 4.43 10.06
CA GLU A 37 -10.33 4.31 9.43
C GLU A 37 -10.19 3.00 8.64
N ARG A 38 -10.71 1.90 9.19
CA ARG A 38 -10.73 0.60 8.50
C ARG A 38 -11.55 0.65 7.21
N GLY A 39 -12.73 1.26 7.25
CA GLY A 39 -13.57 1.46 6.07
C GLY A 39 -12.83 2.24 4.98
N PHE A 40 -12.14 3.31 5.38
CA PHE A 40 -11.33 4.11 4.47
C PHE A 40 -10.13 3.33 3.90
N MET A 41 -9.46 2.51 4.73
CA MET A 41 -8.39 1.62 4.26
C MET A 41 -8.89 0.66 3.16
N TYR A 42 -10.06 0.06 3.33
CA TYR A 42 -10.63 -0.82 2.31
C TYR A 42 -10.96 -0.08 1.02
N PHE A 43 -11.53 1.13 1.11
CA PHE A 43 -11.75 1.99 -0.05
C PHE A 43 -10.43 2.23 -0.82
N LEU A 44 -9.36 2.58 -0.12
CA LEU A 44 -8.05 2.80 -0.76
C LEU A 44 -7.51 1.53 -1.42
N VAL A 45 -7.67 0.36 -0.79
CA VAL A 45 -7.27 -0.92 -1.39
C VAL A 45 -8.00 -1.18 -2.70
N PHE A 46 -9.31 -0.95 -2.76
CA PHE A 46 -10.07 -1.12 -4.01
C PHE A 46 -9.71 -0.07 -5.06
N PHE A 47 -9.54 1.18 -4.64
CA PHE A 47 -9.20 2.26 -5.55
C PHE A 47 -7.81 2.10 -6.18
N PHE A 48 -6.85 1.51 -5.46
CA PHE A 48 -5.47 1.28 -5.93
C PHE A 48 -5.14 -0.21 -6.17
N PHE A 49 -6.16 -1.06 -6.28
CA PHE A 49 -6.00 -2.51 -6.39
C PHE A 49 -5.04 -2.97 -7.50
N PRO A 50 -5.05 -2.39 -8.72
CA PRO A 50 -4.13 -2.82 -9.77
C PRO A 50 -2.65 -2.64 -9.41
N GLY A 51 -2.31 -1.54 -8.72
CA GLY A 51 -0.95 -1.27 -8.28
C GLY A 51 -0.52 -2.13 -7.10
N LEU A 52 -1.44 -2.40 -6.16
CA LEU A 52 -1.19 -3.36 -5.08
C LEU A 52 -0.89 -4.75 -5.64
N LEU A 53 -1.67 -5.22 -6.61
CA LEU A 53 -1.46 -6.52 -7.25
C LEU A 53 -0.08 -6.62 -7.92
N LEU A 54 0.38 -5.54 -8.58
CA LEU A 54 1.68 -5.47 -9.22
C LEU A 54 2.83 -5.59 -8.21
N LEU A 55 2.72 -4.93 -7.05
CA LEU A 55 3.76 -4.92 -6.03
C LEU A 55 3.72 -6.14 -5.09
N ALA A 56 2.58 -6.82 -4.99
CA ALA A 56 2.34 -7.91 -4.05
C ALA A 56 3.42 -9.02 -4.05
N PRO A 57 3.96 -9.48 -5.20
CA PRO A 57 4.98 -10.53 -5.22
C PRO A 57 6.32 -10.12 -4.57
N PHE A 58 6.60 -8.82 -4.46
CA PHE A 58 7.90 -8.31 -4.01
C PHE A 58 7.93 -7.97 -2.52
N LEU A 59 6.78 -7.84 -1.88
CA LEU A 59 6.65 -7.38 -0.50
C LEU A 59 6.38 -8.55 0.44
N ASN A 60 7.14 -8.64 1.55
CA ASN A 60 6.96 -9.68 2.56
C ASN A 60 6.78 -9.05 3.95
N PHE A 61 5.54 -9.09 4.44
CA PHE A 61 5.16 -8.55 5.75
C PHE A 61 5.05 -9.62 6.84
N ARG A 62 5.77 -10.74 6.69
CA ARG A 62 5.83 -11.76 7.73
C ARG A 62 6.36 -11.16 9.04
N PRO A 63 5.74 -11.45 10.19
CA PRO A 63 6.27 -11.06 11.49
C PRO A 63 7.72 -11.51 11.65
N LYS A 64 8.57 -10.61 12.16
CA LYS A 64 9.96 -10.94 12.48
C LYS A 64 9.99 -11.93 13.64
N ARG A 65 10.96 -12.84 13.63
CA ARG A 65 11.15 -13.79 14.73
C ARG A 65 11.38 -13.02 16.04
N ARG A 66 10.63 -13.38 17.08
CA ARG A 66 10.83 -12.86 18.43
C ARG A 66 12.12 -13.47 19.00
N GLN A 67 13.00 -12.64 19.53
CA GLN A 67 14.12 -13.13 20.34
C GLN A 67 13.57 -13.56 21.70
N ILE A 68 13.85 -14.80 22.08
CA ILE A 68 13.53 -15.33 23.42
C ILE A 68 14.85 -15.27 24.18
N GLN A 69 14.92 -14.46 25.24
CA GLN A 69 16.03 -14.52 26.17
C GLN A 69 15.90 -15.83 26.96
N ALA A 70 16.99 -16.60 27.01
CA ALA A 70 17.07 -17.84 27.77
C ALA A 70 17.18 -17.55 29.27
#